data_AF-A0A1M6XLP6-F1
#
_entry.id   AF-A0A1M6XLP6-F1
#
_cell.length_a   1.000
_cell.length_b   1.000
_cell.length_c   1.000
_cell.angle_alpha   90.00
_cell.angle_beta   90.00
_cell.angle_gamma   90.00
#
_symmetry.space_group_name_H-M   'P 1'
#
loop_
_entity.id
_entity.type
_entity.pdbx_description
1 polymer ?
#
loop_
_entity_poly.entity_id
_entity_poly.type
_entity_poly.pdbx_seq_one_letter_code
_entity_poly.pdbx_strand_id
1 'polypeptide(L)'
;MFKRLSARKSRAKYASRVKRTSPGKTIWSKLEPVGRHPLTVVTFGFVLSTLFGTWITHRLDHQQKEREAITRNFDAVRAATDDLTVAMARYQTRTLHLLDQIVVSNHTTHFDNAANDYEAAYVNWVERSAADQAVILQMYQGTSVFSSVQEYFRGFEQNSAALDACARMYLAFPNMRAGIAQAEITCHTPQPNVTFQMSHKMLELGFCVRVFVAAARPFPKIDFMESDFRDAAMHQAFSMAKGICWADTAGFLHARD
;
A
#
# COMPACT_ATOMS: atom_id res chain seq x y z
N MET A 1 38.37 52.60 8.34
CA MET A 1 39.12 53.83 8.64
C MET A 1 38.13 55.00 8.57
N PHE A 2 37.80 55.60 9.73
CA PHE A 2 36.98 56.81 9.96
C PHE A 2 35.55 56.85 9.36
N LYS A 3 34.48 57.29 10.04
CA LYS A 3 34.36 58.41 10.98
C LYS A 3 33.11 58.22 11.84
N ARG A 4 33.28 58.37 13.17
CA ARG A 4 32.21 58.68 14.11
C ARG A 4 31.61 60.04 13.74
N LEU A 5 30.30 60.16 13.73
CA LEU A 5 29.61 61.45 13.88
C LEU A 5 28.60 61.33 15.01
N SER A 6 28.98 61.95 16.13
CA SER A 6 28.09 62.33 17.22
C SER A 6 27.18 63.46 16.75
N ALA A 7 25.90 63.42 17.13
CA ALA A 7 25.10 64.64 17.23
C ALA A 7 24.17 64.52 18.46
N ARG A 8 24.61 65.15 19.55
CA ARG A 8 23.73 65.67 20.61
C ARG A 8 22.79 66.69 20.00
N LYS A 9 21.48 66.61 20.29
CA LYS A 9 20.72 67.80 20.73
C LYS A 9 19.39 67.46 21.40
N SER A 10 19.26 68.06 22.58
CA SER A 10 18.13 68.10 23.50
C SER A 10 16.81 68.51 22.85
N ARG A 11 15.72 67.81 23.23
CA ARG A 11 14.36 68.36 23.33
C ARG A 11 13.69 67.64 24.51
N ALA A 12 13.55 68.33 25.63
CA ALA A 12 12.39 69.15 25.99
C ALA A 12 11.33 68.34 26.73
N LYS A 13 11.19 68.68 28.00
CA LYS A 13 10.16 68.29 28.96
C LYS A 13 8.78 68.17 28.30
N TYR A 14 8.20 66.98 28.38
CA TYR A 14 6.75 66.80 28.39
C TYR A 14 6.36 65.97 29.61
N ALA A 15 6.29 66.65 30.75
CA ALA A 15 5.54 66.17 31.90
C ALA A 15 4.04 66.36 31.58
N SER A 16 3.44 65.39 30.89
CA SER A 16 1.99 65.31 30.72
C SER A 16 1.45 64.16 31.58
N ARG A 17 1.16 64.51 32.83
CA ARG A 17 -0.03 64.12 33.59
C ARG A 17 -0.72 62.82 33.12
N VAL A 18 -0.13 61.67 33.45
CA VAL A 18 -0.84 60.38 33.44
C VAL A 18 -1.93 60.47 34.50
N LYS A 19 -3.19 60.62 34.07
CA LYS A 19 -4.34 60.34 34.93
C LYS A 19 -4.19 58.88 35.38
N ARG A 20 -3.97 58.67 36.68
CA ARG A 20 -4.16 57.36 37.33
C ARG A 20 -5.59 56.93 37.04
N THR A 21 -5.76 56.07 36.05
CA THR A 21 -6.93 55.21 35.97
C THR A 21 -6.94 54.38 37.24
N SER A 22 -8.01 54.54 38.01
CA SER A 22 -8.37 53.68 39.15
C SER A 22 -8.06 52.22 38.81
N PRO A 23 -7.41 51.44 39.71
CA PRO A 23 -7.22 50.03 39.46
C PRO A 23 -8.61 49.39 39.43
N GLY A 24 -9.06 49.03 38.23
CA GLY A 24 -10.19 48.14 38.06
C GLY A 24 -9.91 46.91 38.91
N LYS A 25 -10.82 46.60 39.84
CA LYS A 25 -10.76 45.42 40.70
C LYS A 25 -10.66 44.17 39.83
N THR A 26 -9.43 43.80 39.52
CA THR A 26 -9.09 42.57 38.84
C THR A 26 -9.46 41.43 39.76
N ILE A 27 -10.07 40.39 39.19
CA ILE A 27 -10.51 39.17 39.88
C ILE A 27 -9.37 38.58 40.75
N TRP A 28 -8.12 38.82 40.36
CA TRP A 28 -6.88 38.54 41.10
C TRP A 28 -6.85 39.08 42.55
N SER A 29 -7.37 40.29 42.80
CA SER A 29 -7.38 40.92 44.15
C SER A 29 -8.31 40.23 45.16
N LYS A 30 -9.26 39.42 44.68
CA LYS A 30 -10.14 38.60 45.53
C LYS A 30 -9.60 37.19 45.80
N LEU A 31 -8.59 36.73 45.05
CA LEU A 31 -7.94 35.43 45.27
C LEU A 31 -6.74 35.49 46.24
N GLU A 32 -6.19 36.68 46.50
CA GLU A 32 -5.06 36.87 47.43
C GLU A 32 -5.25 36.30 48.86
N PRO A 33 -6.44 36.32 49.50
CA PRO A 33 -6.59 35.72 50.82
C PRO A 33 -6.70 34.19 50.78
N VAL A 34 -7.13 33.59 49.66
CA VAL A 34 -7.31 32.13 49.53
C VAL A 34 -5.99 31.41 49.21
N GLY A 35 -5.05 32.08 48.54
CA GLY A 35 -3.72 31.54 48.21
C GLY A 35 -2.72 31.50 49.37
N ARG A 36 -3.04 32.06 50.55
CA ARG A 36 -2.13 32.09 51.71
C ARG A 36 -2.22 30.84 52.60
N HIS A 37 -3.26 30.02 52.44
CA HIS A 37 -3.34 28.75 53.16
C HIS A 37 -2.54 27.67 52.41
N PRO A 38 -1.57 27.00 53.06
CA PRO A 38 -0.77 25.95 52.41
C PRO A 38 -1.65 24.79 51.91
N LEU A 39 -2.77 24.52 52.59
CA LEU A 39 -3.70 23.45 52.21
C LEU A 39 -4.45 23.73 50.89
N THR A 40 -4.85 24.99 50.63
CA THR A 40 -5.55 25.37 49.39
C THR A 40 -4.63 25.36 48.17
N VAL A 41 -3.36 25.73 48.34
CA VAL A 41 -2.33 25.64 47.29
C VAL A 41 -2.06 24.18 46.91
N VAL A 42 -1.96 23.29 47.91
CA VAL A 42 -1.75 21.85 47.67
C VAL A 42 -2.96 21.22 46.99
N THR A 43 -4.18 21.54 47.42
CA THR A 43 -5.41 21.01 46.78
C THR A 43 -5.59 21.54 45.36
N PHE A 44 -5.35 22.82 45.11
CA PHE A 44 -5.38 23.36 43.74
C PHE A 44 -4.29 22.74 42.87
N GLY A 45 -3.07 22.60 43.39
CA GLY A 45 -1.97 21.94 42.70
C GLY A 45 -2.28 20.49 42.36
N PHE A 46 -2.90 19.76 43.30
CA PHE A 46 -3.34 18.38 43.08
C PHE A 46 -4.42 18.30 42.00
N VAL A 47 -5.50 19.08 42.11
CA VAL A 47 -6.60 19.09 41.13
C VAL A 47 -6.11 19.49 39.74
N LEU A 48 -5.27 20.52 39.63
CA LEU A 48 -4.67 20.93 38.35
C LEU A 48 -3.75 19.86 37.81
N SER A 49 -2.90 19.24 38.63
CA SER A 49 -2.00 18.17 38.20
C SER A 49 -2.78 16.93 37.76
N THR A 50 -3.89 16.59 38.43
CA THR A 50 -4.77 15.49 38.01
C THR A 50 -5.45 15.82 36.69
N LEU A 51 -6.02 17.01 36.51
CA LEU A 51 -6.68 17.40 35.26
C LEU A 51 -5.70 17.47 34.08
N PHE A 52 -4.55 18.13 34.26
CA PHE A 52 -3.51 18.19 33.23
C PHE A 52 -2.90 16.82 32.95
N GLY A 53 -2.66 16.02 34.00
CA GLY A 53 -2.19 14.65 33.87
C GLY A 53 -3.15 13.79 33.04
N THR A 54 -4.43 13.75 33.41
CA THR A 54 -5.46 13.01 32.68
C THR A 54 -5.60 13.51 31.23
N TRP A 55 -5.55 14.82 30.99
CA TRP A 55 -5.61 15.37 29.63
C TRP A 55 -4.41 14.95 28.76
N ILE A 56 -3.19 15.03 29.31
CA ILE A 56 -1.97 14.59 28.61
C ILE A 56 -2.03 13.09 28.34
N THR A 57 -2.41 12.27 29.32
CA THR A 57 -2.55 10.83 29.16
C THR A 57 -3.60 10.48 28.10
N HIS A 58 -4.76 11.14 28.13
CA HIS A 58 -5.81 10.91 27.13
C HIS A 58 -5.34 11.28 25.71
N ARG A 59 -4.60 12.38 25.57
CA ARG A 59 -4.04 12.79 24.27
C ARG A 59 -2.98 11.80 23.77
N LEU A 60 -2.11 11.31 24.65
CA LEU A 60 -1.10 10.30 24.32
C LEU A 60 -1.73 8.97 23.93
N ASP A 61 -2.72 8.50 24.68
CA ASP A 61 -3.45 7.26 24.40
C ASP A 61 -4.18 7.34 23.05
N HIS A 62 -4.79 8.48 22.74
CA HIS A 62 -5.41 8.69 21.43
C HIS A 62 -4.39 8.63 20.29
N GLN A 63 -3.25 9.30 20.44
CA GLN A 63 -2.17 9.26 19.43
C GLN A 63 -1.55 7.87 19.29
N GLN A 64 -1.44 7.11 20.37
CA GLN A 64 -0.95 5.73 20.33
C GLN A 64 -1.93 4.83 19.57
N LYS A 65 -3.23 4.91 19.88
CA LYS A 65 -4.27 4.15 19.18
C LYS A 65 -4.32 4.45 17.69
N GLU A 66 -4.21 5.72 17.30
CA GLU A 66 -4.13 6.12 15.89
C GLU A 66 -2.92 5.50 15.19
N ARG A 67 -1.73 5.59 15.82
CA ARG A 67 -0.50 5.00 15.25
C ARG A 67 -0.60 3.49 15.15
N GLU A 68 -1.14 2.82 16.16
CA GLU A 68 -1.34 1.37 16.14
C GLU A 68 -2.31 0.94 15.04
N ALA A 69 -3.40 1.69 14.84
CA ALA A 69 -4.34 1.42 13.76
C ALA A 69 -3.69 1.58 12.38
N ILE A 70 -2.89 2.63 12.20
CA ILE A 70 -2.13 2.88 10.97
C ILE A 70 -1.13 1.74 10.72
N THR A 71 -0.31 1.39 11.71
CA THR A 71 0.67 0.31 11.60
C THR A 71 0.00 -1.02 11.28
N ARG A 72 -1.10 -1.36 11.97
CA ARG A 72 -1.84 -2.60 11.73
C ARG A 72 -2.38 -2.68 10.30
N ASN A 73 -2.90 -1.57 9.77
CA ASN A 73 -3.40 -1.52 8.40
C ASN A 73 -2.26 -1.72 7.39
N PHE A 74 -1.13 -1.03 7.57
CA PHE A 74 0.03 -1.19 6.70
C PHE A 74 0.66 -2.58 6.78
N ASP A 75 0.73 -3.18 7.97
CA ASP A 75 1.23 -4.55 8.15
C ASP A 75 0.30 -5.57 7.50
N ALA A 76 -1.02 -5.37 7.53
CA ALA A 76 -1.96 -6.21 6.80
C ALA A 76 -1.71 -6.16 5.28
N VAL A 77 -1.45 -4.97 4.73
CA VAL A 77 -1.12 -4.82 3.30
C VAL A 77 0.22 -5.49 2.97
N ARG A 78 1.24 -5.34 3.82
CA ARG A 78 2.53 -6.02 3.64
C ARG A 78 2.35 -7.53 3.61
N ALA A 79 1.61 -8.08 4.58
CA ALA A 79 1.29 -9.49 4.63
C ALA A 79 0.54 -9.95 3.38
N ALA A 80 -0.49 -9.22 2.94
CA ALA A 80 -1.23 -9.52 1.71
C ALA A 80 -0.32 -9.52 0.47
N THR A 81 0.60 -8.55 0.36
CA THR A 81 1.55 -8.52 -0.77
C THR A 81 2.58 -9.66 -0.75
N ASP A 82 3.00 -10.09 0.44
CA ASP A 82 3.91 -11.24 0.61
C ASP A 82 3.19 -12.55 0.25
N ASP A 83 1.96 -12.74 0.74
CA ASP A 83 1.10 -13.89 0.44
C ASP A 83 0.81 -13.98 -1.07
N LEU A 84 0.47 -12.87 -1.71
CA LEU A 84 0.25 -12.79 -3.16
C LEU A 84 1.50 -13.21 -3.95
N THR A 85 2.68 -12.76 -3.51
CA THR A 85 3.96 -13.12 -4.16
C THR A 85 4.25 -14.62 -4.03
N VAL A 86 4.00 -15.20 -2.86
CA VAL A 86 4.18 -16.64 -2.61
C VAL A 86 3.19 -17.47 -3.44
N ALA A 87 1.93 -17.06 -3.49
CA ALA A 87 0.90 -17.72 -4.29
C ALA A 87 1.26 -17.70 -5.79
N MET A 88 1.67 -16.54 -6.32
CA MET A 88 2.11 -16.41 -7.71
C MET A 88 3.34 -17.27 -8.01
N ALA A 89 4.33 -17.31 -7.12
CA ALA A 89 5.52 -18.12 -7.30
C ALA A 89 5.18 -19.62 -7.37
N ARG A 90 4.28 -20.10 -6.49
CA ARG A 90 3.79 -21.48 -6.53
C ARG A 90 3.05 -21.79 -7.82
N TYR A 91 2.13 -20.92 -8.22
CA TYR A 91 1.38 -21.07 -9.46
C TYR A 91 2.30 -21.12 -10.69
N GLN A 92 3.26 -20.20 -10.78
CA GLN A 92 4.27 -20.18 -11.83
C GLN A 92 5.07 -21.48 -11.88
N THR A 93 5.65 -21.91 -10.75
CA THR A 93 6.47 -23.13 -10.70
C THR A 93 5.68 -24.37 -11.10
N ARG A 94 4.45 -24.56 -10.60
CA ARG A 94 3.63 -25.73 -10.94
C ARG A 94 3.17 -25.70 -12.39
N THR A 95 2.90 -24.52 -12.94
CA THR A 95 2.56 -24.39 -14.36
C THR A 95 3.72 -24.75 -15.27
N LEU A 96 4.92 -24.25 -14.98
CA LEU A 96 6.12 -24.61 -15.76
C LEU A 96 6.41 -26.12 -15.65
N HIS A 97 6.25 -26.71 -14.47
CA HIS A 97 6.38 -28.15 -14.31
C HIS A 97 5.35 -28.94 -15.13
N LEU A 98 4.09 -28.49 -15.18
CA LEU A 98 3.07 -29.10 -16.05
C LEU A 98 3.46 -28.99 -17.53
N LEU A 99 3.96 -27.82 -17.97
CA LEU A 99 4.42 -27.62 -19.35
C LEU A 99 5.51 -28.62 -19.73
N ASP A 100 6.49 -28.85 -18.84
CA ASP A 100 7.55 -29.83 -19.06
C ASP A 100 7.00 -31.26 -19.21
N GLN A 101 5.98 -31.63 -18.43
CA GLN A 101 5.35 -32.95 -18.52
C GLN A 101 4.47 -33.11 -19.76
N ILE A 102 3.89 -32.04 -20.30
CA ILE A 102 3.07 -32.10 -21.53
C ILE A 102 3.92 -32.49 -22.75
N VAL A 103 5.20 -32.12 -22.78
CA VAL A 103 6.13 -32.43 -23.88
C VAL A 103 6.51 -33.92 -23.91
N VAL A 104 6.41 -34.61 -22.78
CA VAL A 104 6.71 -36.04 -22.71
C VAL A 104 5.58 -36.81 -23.38
N SER A 105 5.89 -37.52 -24.46
CA SER A 105 4.91 -38.19 -25.33
C SER A 105 4.06 -39.27 -24.66
N ASN A 106 4.48 -39.77 -23.50
CA ASN A 106 3.76 -40.78 -22.75
C ASN A 106 3.02 -40.15 -21.56
N HIS A 107 1.72 -40.41 -21.49
CA HIS A 107 0.94 -40.17 -20.29
C HIS A 107 1.48 -41.06 -19.16
N THR A 108 2.03 -40.44 -18.13
CA THR A 108 2.64 -41.14 -16.98
C THR A 108 2.00 -40.67 -15.68
N THR A 109 2.21 -41.42 -14.60
CA THR A 109 1.84 -40.97 -13.25
C THR A 109 2.45 -39.61 -12.89
N HIS A 110 3.61 -39.25 -13.48
CA HIS A 110 4.22 -37.94 -13.32
C HIS A 110 3.39 -36.82 -13.96
N PHE A 111 2.76 -37.09 -15.10
CA PHE A 111 1.84 -36.16 -15.74
C PHE A 111 0.61 -35.91 -14.87
N ASP A 112 -0.03 -36.96 -14.35
CA ASP A 112 -1.21 -36.83 -13.48
C ASP A 112 -0.89 -36.03 -12.21
N ASN A 113 0.26 -36.30 -11.59
CA ASN A 113 0.72 -35.53 -10.44
C ASN A 113 0.97 -34.06 -10.77
N ALA A 114 1.57 -33.77 -11.93
CA ALA A 114 1.81 -32.39 -12.36
C ALA A 114 0.51 -31.64 -12.67
N ALA A 115 -0.49 -32.32 -13.25
CA ALA A 115 -1.82 -31.75 -13.49
C ALA A 115 -2.54 -31.43 -12.17
N ASN A 116 -2.52 -32.36 -11.21
CA ASN A 116 -3.10 -32.14 -9.88
C ASN A 116 -2.41 -30.99 -9.11
N ASP A 117 -1.08 -30.96 -9.15
CA ASP A 117 -0.28 -29.88 -8.53
C ASP A 117 -0.59 -28.52 -9.16
N TYR A 118 -0.76 -28.48 -10.49
CA TYR A 118 -1.15 -27.29 -11.21
C TYR A 118 -2.55 -26.81 -10.80
N GLU A 119 -3.55 -27.69 -10.79
CA GLU A 119 -4.92 -27.34 -10.41
C GLU A 119 -4.99 -26.79 -8.99
N ALA A 120 -4.32 -27.46 -8.04
CA ALA A 120 -4.23 -26.99 -6.67
C ALA A 120 -3.56 -25.62 -6.56
N ALA A 121 -2.49 -25.38 -7.34
CA ALA A 121 -1.80 -24.10 -7.34
C ALA A 121 -2.64 -22.98 -7.99
N TYR A 122 -3.38 -23.27 -9.05
CA TYR A 122 -4.28 -22.31 -9.69
C TYR A 122 -5.42 -21.91 -8.76
N VAL A 123 -6.09 -22.88 -8.11
CA VAL A 123 -7.15 -22.60 -7.14
C VAL A 123 -6.60 -21.75 -5.99
N ASN A 124 -5.44 -22.12 -5.45
CA ASN A 124 -4.80 -21.34 -4.39
C ASN A 124 -4.46 -19.91 -4.83
N TRP A 125 -3.99 -19.73 -6.06
CA TRP A 125 -3.72 -18.41 -6.64
C TRP A 125 -4.98 -17.56 -6.77
N VAL A 126 -6.07 -18.11 -7.30
CA VAL A 126 -7.34 -17.39 -7.46
C VAL A 126 -7.91 -16.98 -6.10
N GLU A 127 -7.95 -17.91 -5.14
CA GLU A 127 -8.45 -17.63 -3.79
C GLU A 127 -7.61 -16.57 -3.07
N ARG A 128 -6.28 -16.69 -3.12
CA ARG A 128 -5.37 -15.74 -2.46
C ARG A 128 -5.40 -14.38 -3.14
N SER A 129 -5.35 -14.34 -4.47
CA SER A 129 -5.48 -13.09 -5.23
C SER A 129 -6.75 -12.33 -4.85
N ALA A 130 -7.90 -13.02 -4.77
CA ALA A 130 -9.17 -12.37 -4.39
C ALA A 130 -9.17 -11.86 -2.93
N ALA A 131 -8.61 -12.64 -1.99
CA ALA A 131 -8.53 -12.24 -0.59
C ALA A 131 -7.57 -11.05 -0.38
N ASP A 132 -6.38 -11.12 -0.97
CA ASP A 132 -5.34 -10.09 -0.87
C ASP A 132 -5.76 -8.81 -1.61
N GLN A 133 -6.47 -8.94 -2.74
CA GLN A 133 -7.07 -7.82 -3.47
C GLN A 133 -7.98 -6.97 -2.57
N ALA A 134 -8.82 -7.59 -1.76
CA ALA A 134 -9.74 -6.84 -0.87
C ALA A 134 -8.96 -5.99 0.14
N VAL A 135 -7.92 -6.54 0.76
CA VAL A 135 -7.07 -5.84 1.74
C VAL A 135 -6.30 -4.70 1.07
N ILE A 136 -5.70 -4.97 -0.10
CA ILE A 136 -4.90 -3.98 -0.83
C ILE A 136 -5.81 -2.85 -1.34
N LEU A 137 -6.95 -3.16 -1.96
CA LEU A 137 -7.87 -2.13 -2.46
C LEU A 137 -8.42 -1.23 -1.35
N GLN A 138 -8.71 -1.80 -0.17
CA GLN A 138 -9.17 -1.01 0.97
C GLN A 138 -8.13 0.04 1.39
N MET A 139 -6.84 -0.31 1.39
CA MET A 139 -5.76 0.63 1.70
C MET A 139 -5.67 1.78 0.70
N TYR A 140 -5.82 1.47 -0.60
CA TYR A 140 -5.71 2.44 -1.67
C TYR A 140 -7.00 3.22 -1.93
N GLN A 141 -8.09 2.92 -1.22
CA GLN A 141 -9.35 3.61 -1.37
C GLN A 141 -9.19 5.11 -1.07
N GLY A 142 -9.56 5.95 -2.04
CA GLY A 142 -9.45 7.41 -1.93
C GLY A 142 -8.06 7.98 -2.25
N THR A 143 -7.11 7.16 -2.71
CA THR A 143 -5.81 7.60 -3.25
C THR A 143 -5.89 7.86 -4.75
N SER A 144 -4.95 8.63 -5.31
CA SER A 144 -4.90 8.89 -6.76
C SER A 144 -4.58 7.66 -7.60
N VAL A 145 -4.09 6.58 -6.99
CA VAL A 145 -3.67 5.35 -7.66
C VAL A 145 -4.71 4.22 -7.58
N PHE A 146 -5.86 4.45 -6.93
CA PHE A 146 -6.88 3.42 -6.71
C PHE A 146 -7.31 2.70 -8.00
N SER A 147 -7.59 3.46 -9.08
CA SER A 147 -7.98 2.88 -10.37
C SER A 147 -6.87 2.02 -10.98
N SER A 148 -5.61 2.47 -10.85
CA SER A 148 -4.45 1.70 -11.34
C SER A 148 -4.36 0.35 -10.63
N VAL A 149 -4.55 0.33 -9.30
CA VAL A 149 -4.54 -0.92 -8.51
C VAL A 149 -5.65 -1.87 -8.97
N GLN A 150 -6.87 -1.37 -9.22
CA GLN A 150 -7.96 -2.18 -9.75
C GLN A 150 -7.63 -2.77 -11.13
N GLU A 151 -7.03 -1.96 -12.01
CA GLU A 151 -6.62 -2.39 -13.35
C GLU A 151 -5.57 -3.50 -13.28
N TYR A 152 -4.61 -3.44 -12.35
CA TYR A 152 -3.65 -4.52 -12.12
C TYR A 152 -4.32 -5.84 -11.76
N PHE A 153 -5.22 -5.85 -10.79
CA PHE A 153 -5.91 -7.08 -10.38
C PHE A 153 -6.80 -7.65 -11.49
N ARG A 154 -7.55 -6.79 -12.19
CA ARG A 154 -8.31 -7.21 -13.38
C ARG A 154 -7.38 -7.85 -14.42
N GLY A 155 -6.21 -7.25 -14.62
CA GLY A 155 -5.20 -7.76 -15.52
C GLY A 155 -4.64 -9.12 -15.10
N PHE A 156 -4.34 -9.30 -13.81
CA PHE A 156 -3.89 -10.58 -13.27
C PHE A 156 -4.95 -11.66 -13.46
N GLU A 157 -6.21 -11.36 -13.18
CA GLU A 157 -7.32 -12.28 -13.39
C GLU A 157 -7.45 -12.68 -14.85
N GLN A 158 -7.49 -11.73 -15.78
CA GLN A 158 -7.61 -11.98 -17.21
C GLN A 158 -6.45 -12.83 -17.76
N ASN A 159 -5.20 -12.52 -17.39
CA ASN A 159 -4.04 -13.29 -17.81
C ASN A 159 -4.05 -14.71 -17.22
N SER A 160 -4.40 -14.83 -15.94
CA SER A 160 -4.46 -16.14 -15.26
C SER A 160 -5.57 -17.01 -15.83
N ALA A 161 -6.73 -16.44 -16.15
CA ALA A 161 -7.84 -17.12 -16.79
C ALA A 161 -7.49 -17.58 -18.21
N ALA A 162 -6.80 -16.74 -18.99
CA ALA A 162 -6.33 -17.11 -20.32
C ALA A 162 -5.30 -18.26 -20.27
N LEU A 163 -4.36 -18.22 -19.33
CA LEU A 163 -3.39 -19.28 -19.08
C LEU A 163 -4.08 -20.58 -18.67
N ASP A 164 -5.06 -20.52 -17.76
CA ASP A 164 -5.80 -21.69 -17.30
C ASP A 164 -6.68 -22.31 -18.38
N ALA A 165 -7.40 -21.48 -19.14
CA ALA A 165 -8.18 -21.96 -20.28
C ALA A 165 -7.31 -22.71 -21.29
N CYS A 166 -6.11 -22.20 -21.56
CA CYS A 166 -5.16 -22.90 -22.42
C CYS A 166 -4.65 -24.20 -21.80
N ALA A 167 -4.21 -24.17 -20.53
CA ALA A 167 -3.74 -25.35 -19.82
C ALA A 167 -4.77 -26.49 -19.87
N ARG A 168 -6.04 -26.17 -19.53
CA ARG A 168 -7.16 -27.12 -19.53
C ARG A 168 -7.42 -27.73 -20.90
N MET A 169 -7.21 -26.99 -21.99
CA MET A 169 -7.34 -27.55 -23.34
C MET A 169 -6.33 -28.70 -23.57
N TYR A 170 -5.07 -28.51 -23.17
CA TYR A 170 -4.04 -29.56 -23.29
C TYR A 170 -4.24 -30.70 -22.28
N LEU A 171 -4.84 -30.43 -21.11
CA LEU A 171 -5.25 -31.46 -20.16
C LEU A 171 -6.39 -32.33 -20.75
N ALA A 172 -7.39 -31.71 -21.38
CA ALA A 172 -8.59 -32.37 -21.89
C ALA A 172 -8.39 -33.15 -23.20
N PHE A 173 -7.46 -32.72 -24.07
CA PHE A 173 -7.26 -33.33 -25.39
C PHE A 173 -5.85 -33.94 -25.54
N PRO A 174 -5.66 -35.23 -25.22
CA PRO A 174 -4.36 -35.91 -25.32
C PRO A 174 -3.76 -35.86 -26.73
N ASN A 175 -4.61 -35.86 -27.76
CA ASN A 175 -4.18 -35.82 -29.16
C ASN A 175 -3.46 -34.51 -29.53
N MET A 176 -3.70 -33.41 -28.79
CA MET A 176 -2.98 -32.15 -29.02
C MET A 176 -1.52 -32.20 -28.56
N ARG A 177 -1.12 -33.23 -27.81
CA ARG A 177 0.25 -33.43 -27.31
C ARG A 177 1.14 -34.15 -28.32
N ALA A 178 0.54 -34.85 -29.29
CA ALA A 178 1.27 -35.61 -30.30
C ALA A 178 2.01 -34.66 -31.26
N GLY A 179 3.34 -34.76 -31.29
CA GLY A 179 4.19 -33.94 -32.18
C GLY A 179 4.67 -32.62 -31.58
N ILE A 180 4.38 -32.34 -30.31
CA ILE A 180 5.01 -31.22 -29.58
C ILE A 180 6.47 -31.60 -29.28
N ALA A 181 7.40 -31.12 -30.11
CA ALA A 181 8.83 -31.40 -29.95
C ALA A 181 9.51 -30.52 -28.89
N GLN A 182 8.87 -29.43 -28.46
CA GLN A 182 9.40 -28.44 -27.51
C GLN A 182 8.29 -27.89 -26.62
N ALA A 183 8.62 -27.43 -25.41
CA ALA A 183 7.71 -26.82 -24.42
C ALA A 183 7.09 -25.47 -24.84
N GLU A 184 7.02 -25.20 -26.14
CA GLU A 184 6.43 -24.00 -26.71
C GLU A 184 4.94 -24.22 -27.00
N ILE A 185 4.17 -24.38 -25.92
CA ILE A 185 2.72 -24.43 -26.01
C ILE A 185 2.20 -23.07 -26.45
N THR A 186 1.72 -23.00 -27.69
CA THR A 186 1.10 -21.80 -28.24
C THR A 186 -0.41 -21.86 -28.04
N CYS A 187 -0.92 -20.90 -27.30
CA CYS A 187 -2.32 -20.74 -26.97
C CYS A 187 -2.98 -19.75 -27.91
N HIS A 188 -4.25 -19.99 -28.22
CA HIS A 188 -5.09 -19.07 -28.98
C HIS A 188 -6.32 -18.77 -28.15
N THR A 189 -6.52 -17.49 -27.81
CA THR A 189 -7.76 -17.06 -27.15
C THR A 189 -8.71 -16.49 -28.18
N PRO A 190 -10.00 -16.83 -28.12
CA PRO A 190 -10.98 -16.27 -29.04
C PRO A 190 -11.27 -14.80 -28.76
N GLN A 191 -11.14 -14.35 -27.51
CA GLN A 191 -11.41 -12.97 -27.09
C GLN A 191 -10.46 -12.54 -25.95
N PRO A 192 -9.60 -11.54 -26.17
CA PRO A 192 -9.22 -10.96 -27.47
C PRO A 192 -8.57 -12.02 -28.39
N ASN A 193 -8.69 -11.86 -29.71
CA ASN A 193 -8.10 -12.80 -30.69
C ASN A 193 -6.57 -12.68 -30.69
N VAL A 194 -5.92 -13.42 -29.80
CA VAL A 194 -4.50 -13.27 -29.51
C VAL A 194 -3.87 -14.64 -29.38
N THR A 195 -2.66 -14.73 -29.92
CA THR A 195 -1.82 -15.90 -29.82
C THR A 195 -0.67 -15.63 -28.87
N PHE A 196 -0.44 -16.48 -27.88
CA PHE A 196 0.66 -16.32 -26.94
C PHE A 196 1.31 -17.66 -26.60
N GLN A 197 2.60 -17.63 -26.25
CA GLN A 197 3.29 -18.80 -25.70
C GLN A 197 3.04 -18.86 -24.19
N MET A 198 2.60 -20.03 -23.71
CA MET A 198 2.17 -20.21 -22.33
C MET A 198 3.30 -19.95 -21.32
N SER A 199 4.51 -20.40 -21.61
CA SER A 199 5.71 -20.18 -20.78
C SER A 199 6.06 -18.69 -20.68
N HIS A 200 6.11 -17.99 -21.82
CA HIS A 200 6.41 -16.56 -21.87
C HIS A 200 5.34 -15.75 -21.13
N LYS A 201 4.05 -16.02 -21.38
CA LYS A 201 2.94 -15.32 -20.74
C LYS A 201 2.88 -15.54 -19.23
N MET A 202 3.25 -16.74 -18.77
CA MET A 202 3.40 -17.04 -17.34
C MET A 202 4.55 -16.24 -16.70
N LEU A 203 5.68 -16.09 -17.40
CA LEU A 203 6.80 -15.25 -16.93
C LEU A 203 6.43 -13.77 -16.88
N GLU A 204 5.75 -13.27 -17.91
CA GLU A 204 5.22 -11.89 -17.94
C GLU A 204 4.31 -11.63 -16.75
N LEU A 205 3.33 -12.52 -16.49
CA LEU A 205 2.43 -12.42 -15.35
C LEU A 205 3.20 -12.39 -14.03
N GLY A 206 4.11 -13.35 -13.82
CA GLY A 206 4.91 -13.42 -12.59
C GLY A 206 5.77 -12.18 -12.37
N PHE A 207 6.35 -11.62 -13.44
CA PHE A 207 7.10 -10.37 -13.37
C PHE A 207 6.18 -9.17 -13.06
N CYS A 208 5.00 -9.09 -13.68
CA CYS A 208 4.04 -8.03 -13.43
C CYS A 208 3.55 -8.02 -11.98
N VAL A 209 3.24 -9.19 -11.41
CA VAL A 209 2.84 -9.32 -9.99
C VAL A 209 3.97 -8.84 -9.07
N ARG A 210 5.23 -9.18 -9.34
CA ARG A 210 6.37 -8.72 -8.52
C ARG A 210 6.56 -7.21 -8.57
N VAL A 211 6.47 -6.63 -9.75
CA VAL A 211 6.59 -5.17 -9.94
C VAL A 211 5.43 -4.45 -9.25
N PHE A 212 4.20 -4.96 -9.39
CA PHE A 212 3.03 -4.47 -8.68
C PHE A 212 3.22 -4.54 -7.16
N VAL A 213 3.61 -5.70 -6.62
CA VAL A 213 3.84 -5.88 -5.19
C VAL A 213 4.90 -4.91 -4.68
N ALA A 214 6.00 -4.72 -5.42
CA ALA A 214 7.03 -3.75 -5.05
C ALA A 214 6.51 -2.31 -4.99
N ALA A 215 5.58 -1.93 -5.86
CA ALA A 215 4.95 -0.61 -5.87
C ALA A 215 3.83 -0.47 -4.82
N ALA A 216 3.06 -1.54 -4.60
CA ALA A 216 1.92 -1.59 -3.69
C ALA A 216 2.33 -1.80 -2.22
N ARG A 217 3.58 -2.19 -1.96
CA ARG A 217 4.05 -2.46 -0.61
C ARG A 217 4.36 -1.14 0.13
N PRO A 218 3.72 -0.86 1.28
CA PRO A 218 4.04 0.30 2.08
C PRO A 218 5.43 0.20 2.72
N PHE A 219 6.25 1.25 2.59
CA PHE A 219 7.57 1.30 3.24
C PHE A 219 7.44 1.70 4.71
N PRO A 220 7.96 0.91 5.67
CA PRO A 220 7.82 1.21 7.11
C PRO A 220 8.32 2.61 7.51
N LYS A 221 9.28 3.16 6.76
CA LYS A 221 9.85 4.49 7.03
C LYS A 221 8.90 5.64 6.70
N ILE A 222 7.87 5.41 5.88
CA ILE A 222 6.95 6.46 5.41
C ILE A 222 5.53 6.33 5.98
N ASP A 223 5.28 5.34 6.85
CA ASP A 223 3.94 5.06 7.41
C ASP A 223 3.31 6.28 8.11
N PHE A 224 4.13 7.10 8.75
CA PHE A 224 3.69 8.29 9.49
C PHE A 224 3.96 9.62 8.77
N MET A 225 4.28 9.59 7.47
CA MET A 225 4.43 10.81 6.67
C MET A 225 3.06 11.41 6.32
N GLU A 226 3.08 12.70 5.98
CA GLU A 226 1.90 13.45 5.53
C GLU A 226 1.24 12.76 4.31
N SER A 227 -0.09 12.80 4.25
CA SER A 227 -0.89 12.10 3.24
C SER A 227 -0.45 12.43 1.82
N ASP A 228 -0.15 13.71 1.56
CA ASP A 228 0.12 14.21 0.22
C ASP A 228 1.48 13.71 -0.28
N PHE A 229 2.48 13.65 0.61
CA PHE A 229 3.78 13.06 0.30
C PHE A 229 3.64 11.56 0.01
N ARG A 230 2.83 10.85 0.81
CA ARG A 230 2.58 9.42 0.61
C ARG A 230 1.87 9.18 -0.72
N ASP A 231 0.84 9.95 -1.06
CA ASP A 231 0.11 9.82 -2.33
C ASP A 231 1.02 10.10 -3.53
N ALA A 232 1.84 11.15 -3.48
CA ALA A 232 2.82 11.44 -4.53
C ALA A 232 3.85 10.32 -4.72
N ALA A 233 4.38 9.76 -3.61
CA ALA A 233 5.31 8.65 -3.66
C ALA A 233 4.67 7.38 -4.25
N MET A 234 3.42 7.09 -3.88
CA MET A 234 2.66 5.98 -4.45
C MET A 234 2.40 6.20 -5.95
N HIS A 235 1.97 7.39 -6.35
CA HIS A 235 1.77 7.75 -7.76
C HIS A 235 3.03 7.54 -8.60
N GLN A 236 4.20 7.95 -8.06
CA GLN A 236 5.47 7.74 -8.73
C GLN A 236 5.80 6.24 -8.84
N ALA A 237 5.62 5.45 -7.78
CA ALA A 237 5.87 4.01 -7.82
C ALA A 237 4.96 3.29 -8.85
N PHE A 238 3.67 3.61 -8.86
CA PHE A 238 2.72 3.00 -9.78
C PHE A 238 2.92 3.45 -11.22
N SER A 239 3.30 4.70 -11.49
CA SER A 239 3.61 5.15 -12.86
C SER A 239 4.82 4.43 -13.45
N MET A 240 5.85 4.14 -12.65
CA MET A 240 7.00 3.33 -13.06
C MET A 240 6.59 1.87 -13.31
N ALA A 241 5.83 1.28 -12.39
CA ALA A 241 5.33 -0.09 -12.51
C ALA A 241 4.46 -0.26 -13.76
N LYS A 242 3.66 0.76 -14.09
CA LYS A 242 2.74 0.80 -15.22
C LYS A 242 3.49 0.62 -16.53
N GLY A 243 4.54 1.41 -16.77
CA GLY A 243 5.34 1.28 -18.00
C GLY A 243 5.95 -0.11 -18.21
N ILE A 244 6.20 -0.85 -17.13
CA ILE A 244 6.83 -2.18 -17.16
C ILE A 244 5.80 -3.28 -17.42
N CYS A 245 4.66 -3.22 -16.74
CA CYS A 245 3.64 -4.27 -16.83
C CYS A 245 2.67 -4.06 -17.99
N TRP A 246 2.53 -2.82 -18.47
CA TRP A 246 1.56 -2.43 -19.50
C TRP A 246 2.16 -2.35 -20.90
N ALA A 247 3.42 -2.75 -21.09
CA ALA A 247 3.98 -3.02 -22.40
C ALA A 247 3.43 -4.32 -23.01
N ASP A 248 2.14 -4.62 -22.79
CA ASP A 248 1.46 -5.84 -23.19
C ASP A 248 1.36 -5.87 -24.72
N THR A 249 2.24 -6.64 -25.35
CA THR A 249 2.18 -6.94 -26.78
C THR A 249 0.99 -7.85 -27.13
N ALA A 250 0.38 -8.49 -26.13
CA ALA A 250 -0.72 -9.44 -26.30
C ALA A 250 -2.11 -8.84 -26.02
N GLY A 251 -2.23 -7.59 -25.58
CA GLY A 251 -3.54 -6.90 -25.50
C GLY A 251 -4.57 -7.52 -24.54
N PHE A 252 -4.17 -8.32 -23.56
CA PHE A 252 -5.08 -8.87 -22.53
C PHE A 252 -5.25 -7.94 -21.34
N LEU A 253 -4.28 -7.06 -21.07
CA LEU A 253 -4.37 -6.04 -20.04
C LEU A 253 -5.22 -4.83 -20.47
N HIS A 254 -5.63 -4.78 -21.75
CA HIS A 254 -6.48 -3.75 -22.30
C HIS A 254 -7.63 -4.36 -23.12
N ALA A 255 -8.85 -4.30 -22.60
CA ALA A 255 -9.95 -3.97 -23.49
C ALA A 255 -9.66 -2.56 -24.01
N ARG A 256 -9.28 -2.44 -25.29
CA ARG A 256 -9.40 -1.14 -25.96
C ARG A 256 -10.90 -0.87 -26.02
N ASP A 257 -11.38 0.03 -25.17
CA ASP A 257 -12.66 0.71 -25.40
C ASP A 257 -12.57 1.50 -26.72
#